data_AF-A0A9D4JK49-F1
#
_entry.id   AF-A0A9D4JK49-F1
#
_cell.length_a   1.000
_cell.length_b   1.000
_cell.length_c   1.000
_cell.angle_alpha   90.00
_cell.angle_beta   90.00
_cell.angle_gamma   90.00
#
_symmetry.space_group_name_H-M   'P 1'
#
loop_
_entity.id
_entity.type
_entity.pdbx_description
1 polymer ?
#
loop_
_entity_poly.entity_id
_entity_poly.type
_entity_poly.pdbx_seq_one_letter_code
_entity_poly.pdbx_strand_id
1 'polypeptide(L)'
;MPCTGVWSLWFNDQCSVTCGNGTLTRVRHCSTGHVEDCVRNSSEIVRCREMPCTGVWSLWFNDQCSVICGDGTLTRVRHCSTGHVEDCVRNSSEIVHCHEMPCKVWNCTFDNDNLCNWTNVNWSEDNLNWNLIHSTTPTDKTEPSNDHTTGNIDGAYIFLKSSAPTVQGDNAMLQSPEINTTGSLGICLNCWYSTNGDSIGSLKVYIEEAGFRRLIWSLSGHQGTEWRNASVPLHSNQKVHIILEATVGDGFLGDIALDDISMTCGPCQLEPSNARPISLIIVG
;
A
#
# COMPACT_ATOMS: atom_id res chain seq x y z
N MET A 1 -47.93 -54.28 -52.09
CA MET A 1 -47.14 -54.66 -50.90
C MET A 1 -46.38 -53.42 -50.47
N PRO A 2 -46.40 -53.00 -49.19
CA PRO A 2 -45.52 -51.92 -48.76
C PRO A 2 -44.07 -52.37 -48.94
N CYS A 3 -43.24 -51.52 -49.55
CA CYS A 3 -41.82 -51.77 -49.69
C CYS A 3 -41.20 -51.75 -48.29
N THR A 4 -40.90 -52.93 -47.73
CA THR A 4 -40.19 -53.01 -46.45
C THR A 4 -38.71 -52.84 -46.71
N GLY A 5 -38.16 -51.66 -46.37
CA GLY A 5 -36.75 -51.39 -46.48
C GLY A 5 -35.96 -51.85 -45.25
N VAL A 6 -34.67 -52.10 -45.44
CA VAL A 6 -33.73 -52.36 -44.36
C VAL A 6 -32.67 -51.26 -44.35
N TRP A 7 -32.31 -50.78 -43.16
CA TRP A 7 -31.24 -49.80 -43.00
C TRP A 7 -29.88 -50.41 -43.35
N SER A 8 -29.05 -49.64 -44.06
CA SER A 8 -27.61 -49.91 -44.17
C SER A 8 -26.93 -49.87 -42.80
N LEU A 9 -25.66 -50.27 -42.77
CA LEU A 9 -24.77 -49.93 -41.67
C LEU A 9 -24.69 -48.40 -41.51
N TRP A 10 -24.36 -47.98 -40.29
CA TRP A 10 -24.11 -46.58 -40.00
C TRP A 10 -22.79 -46.12 -40.60
N PHE A 11 -22.80 -44.92 -41.16
CA PHE A 11 -21.64 -44.19 -41.61
C PHE A 11 -21.44 -43.00 -40.68
N ASN A 12 -20.23 -42.85 -40.13
CA ASN A 12 -19.90 -41.77 -39.21
C ASN A 12 -19.27 -40.61 -39.97
N ASP A 13 -19.68 -39.39 -39.64
CA ASP A 13 -18.96 -38.18 -40.02
C ASP A 13 -17.80 -37.89 -39.04
N GLN A 14 -17.05 -36.81 -39.28
CA GLN A 14 -15.97 -36.35 -38.41
C GLN A 14 -16.50 -35.91 -37.02
N CYS A 15 -15.66 -36.09 -36.01
CA CYS A 15 -15.94 -35.58 -34.66
C CYS A 15 -15.97 -34.05 -34.66
N SER A 16 -16.86 -33.45 -33.88
CA SER A 16 -16.97 -31.99 -33.74
C SER A 16 -15.75 -31.33 -33.10
N VAL A 17 -14.82 -32.14 -32.58
CA VAL A 17 -13.56 -31.73 -31.95
C VAL A 17 -12.43 -32.57 -32.54
N THR A 18 -11.23 -32.03 -32.51
CA THR A 18 -10.00 -32.76 -32.91
C THR A 18 -9.31 -33.44 -31.73
N CYS A 19 -9.75 -33.15 -30.50
CA CYS A 19 -9.27 -33.74 -29.25
C CYS A 19 -10.38 -33.70 -28.18
N GLY A 20 -10.31 -34.57 -27.18
CA GLY A 20 -11.27 -34.60 -26.07
C GLY A 20 -12.63 -35.20 -26.42
N ASN A 21 -13.67 -34.77 -25.70
CA ASN A 21 -15.03 -35.28 -25.91
C ASN A 21 -15.79 -34.34 -26.85
N GLY A 22 -16.39 -34.92 -27.90
CA GLY A 22 -17.26 -34.19 -28.82
C GLY A 22 -18.44 -35.02 -29.26
N THR A 23 -19.06 -34.58 -30.35
CA THR A 23 -20.17 -35.28 -30.99
C THR A 23 -19.92 -35.44 -32.48
N LEU A 24 -20.36 -36.56 -33.06
CA LEU A 24 -20.41 -36.76 -34.50
C LEU A 24 -21.82 -37.12 -34.93
N THR A 25 -22.14 -36.83 -36.19
CA THR A 25 -23.39 -37.28 -36.80
C THR A 25 -23.13 -38.59 -37.51
N ARG A 26 -23.96 -39.61 -37.28
CA ARG A 26 -23.94 -40.84 -38.09
C ARG A 26 -25.22 -40.95 -38.90
N VAL A 27 -25.07 -41.38 -40.16
CA VAL A 27 -26.14 -41.47 -41.15
C VAL A 27 -26.23 -42.90 -41.67
N ARG A 28 -27.43 -43.33 -42.04
CA ARG A 28 -27.69 -44.62 -42.69
C ARG A 28 -28.69 -44.44 -43.81
N HIS A 29 -28.59 -45.29 -44.84
CA HIS A 29 -29.42 -45.21 -46.03
C HIS A 29 -30.38 -46.39 -46.10
N CYS A 30 -31.61 -46.17 -46.55
CA CYS A 30 -32.61 -47.23 -46.67
C CYS A 30 -32.36 -48.00 -47.98
N SER A 31 -32.47 -49.33 -47.94
CA SER A 31 -32.20 -50.19 -49.10
C SER A 31 -33.10 -49.92 -50.31
N THR A 32 -34.26 -49.32 -50.10
CA THR A 32 -35.22 -48.93 -51.17
C THR A 32 -34.94 -47.54 -51.75
N GLY A 33 -34.01 -46.79 -51.17
CA GLY A 33 -33.75 -45.38 -51.51
C GLY A 33 -34.71 -44.38 -50.87
N HIS A 34 -35.82 -44.83 -50.27
CA HIS A 34 -36.81 -43.97 -49.63
C HIS A 34 -36.77 -44.12 -48.10
N VAL A 35 -36.50 -43.04 -47.38
CA VAL A 35 -36.35 -43.04 -45.91
C VAL A 35 -37.61 -43.51 -45.18
N GLU A 36 -38.79 -43.24 -45.74
CA GLU A 36 -40.10 -43.59 -45.18
C GLU A 36 -40.35 -45.11 -45.11
N ASP A 37 -39.66 -45.89 -45.96
CA ASP A 37 -39.78 -47.35 -46.01
C ASP A 37 -39.03 -48.08 -44.87
N CYS A 38 -38.23 -47.33 -44.11
CA CYS A 38 -37.40 -47.86 -43.03
C CYS A 38 -37.78 -47.24 -41.67
N VAL A 39 -38.00 -48.07 -40.63
CA VAL A 39 -38.43 -47.62 -39.30
C VAL A 39 -37.26 -46.98 -38.53
N ARG A 40 -37.51 -45.82 -37.88
CA ARG A 40 -36.56 -44.94 -37.12
C ARG A 40 -35.78 -43.95 -37.99
N ASN A 41 -35.14 -42.96 -37.35
CA ASN A 41 -34.43 -41.86 -38.02
C ASN A 41 -33.26 -42.33 -38.89
N SER A 42 -33.02 -41.64 -40.00
CA SER A 42 -31.89 -41.85 -40.92
C SER A 42 -30.57 -41.24 -40.41
N SER A 43 -30.62 -40.38 -39.40
CA SER A 43 -29.46 -39.72 -38.80
C SER A 43 -29.61 -39.57 -37.29
N GLU A 44 -28.49 -39.61 -36.57
CA GLU A 44 -28.43 -39.28 -35.14
C GLU A 44 -27.07 -38.72 -34.73
N ILE A 45 -27.06 -37.93 -33.65
CA ILE A 45 -25.85 -37.37 -33.05
C ILE A 45 -25.40 -38.30 -31.92
N VAL A 46 -24.15 -38.75 -31.99
CA VAL A 46 -23.53 -39.63 -30.99
C VAL A 46 -22.25 -39.01 -30.43
N ARG A 47 -21.85 -39.41 -29.22
CA ARG A 47 -20.58 -38.95 -28.63
C ARG A 47 -19.41 -39.58 -29.35
N CYS A 48 -18.39 -38.77 -29.62
CA CYS A 48 -17.05 -39.22 -30.01
C CYS A 48 -16.04 -38.83 -28.94
N ARG A 49 -14.97 -39.61 -28.84
CA ARG A 49 -13.86 -39.36 -27.94
C ARG A 49 -12.58 -39.43 -28.75
N GLU A 50 -11.98 -38.27 -28.97
CA GLU A 50 -10.67 -38.13 -29.58
C GLU A 50 -9.57 -38.24 -28.51
N MET A 51 -8.31 -38.18 -28.94
CA MET A 51 -7.19 -38.10 -28.00
C MET A 51 -7.37 -36.91 -27.04
N PRO A 52 -6.97 -37.00 -25.76
CA PRO A 52 -7.08 -35.90 -24.82
C PRO A 52 -6.45 -34.62 -25.39
N CYS A 53 -7.08 -33.47 -25.17
CA CYS A 53 -6.49 -32.19 -25.55
C CYS A 53 -5.23 -31.95 -24.71
N THR A 54 -4.12 -31.68 -25.38
CA THR A 54 -2.84 -31.41 -24.73
C THR A 54 -2.39 -30.00 -25.10
N GLY A 55 -2.31 -29.14 -24.09
CA GLY A 55 -1.85 -27.78 -24.23
C GLY A 55 -0.43 -27.60 -23.70
N VAL A 56 0.21 -26.52 -24.15
CA VAL A 56 1.49 -26.03 -23.62
C VAL A 56 1.25 -24.67 -22.99
N TRP A 57 1.83 -24.46 -21.82
CA TRP A 57 1.79 -23.16 -21.15
C TRP A 57 2.60 -22.10 -21.91
N SER A 58 2.09 -20.87 -21.98
CA SER A 58 2.87 -19.70 -22.33
C SER A 58 4.00 -19.45 -21.33
N LEU A 59 4.88 -18.49 -21.67
CA LEU A 59 5.72 -17.86 -20.66
C LEU A 59 4.86 -17.21 -19.57
N TRP A 60 5.45 -17.04 -18.40
CA TRP A 60 4.82 -16.36 -17.27
C TRP A 60 4.76 -14.85 -17.51
N PHE A 61 3.65 -14.26 -17.12
CA PHE A 61 3.43 -12.82 -17.04
C PHE A 61 3.34 -12.43 -15.56
N ASN A 62 4.17 -11.49 -15.14
CA ASN A 62 4.18 -11.02 -13.75
C ASN A 62 3.26 -9.81 -13.59
N ASP A 63 2.50 -9.80 -12.50
CA ASP A 63 1.91 -8.58 -11.95
C ASP A 63 2.97 -7.72 -11.23
N GLN A 64 2.56 -6.58 -10.72
CA GLN A 64 3.32 -5.71 -9.82
C GLN A 64 3.62 -6.43 -8.49
N CYS A 65 4.78 -6.09 -7.91
CA CYS A 65 5.14 -6.55 -6.57
C CYS A 65 4.19 -5.94 -5.53
N SER A 66 3.85 -6.70 -4.49
CA SER A 66 3.04 -6.22 -3.37
C SER A 66 3.71 -5.11 -2.56
N VAL A 67 5.01 -4.87 -2.80
CA VAL A 67 5.82 -3.83 -2.18
C VAL A 67 6.57 -3.06 -3.26
N ILE A 68 6.98 -1.83 -2.94
CA ILE A 68 7.81 -0.97 -3.81
C ILE A 68 9.31 -1.06 -3.47
N CYS A 69 9.63 -1.70 -2.35
CA CYS A 69 10.97 -1.87 -1.80
C CYS A 69 10.98 -3.09 -0.87
N GLY A 70 12.14 -3.68 -0.64
CA GLY A 70 12.28 -4.84 0.23
C GLY A 70 11.62 -6.10 -0.31
N ASP A 71 11.22 -6.99 0.59
CA ASP A 71 10.68 -8.30 0.26
C ASP A 71 9.16 -8.27 0.19
N GLY A 72 8.61 -8.76 -0.92
CA GLY A 72 7.17 -8.90 -1.10
C GLY A 72 6.82 -10.10 -1.97
N THR A 73 5.58 -10.11 -2.45
CA THR A 73 5.07 -11.16 -3.31
C THR A 73 4.39 -10.58 -4.55
N LEU A 74 4.48 -11.27 -5.67
CA LEU A 74 3.73 -10.96 -6.90
C LEU A 74 2.97 -12.19 -7.37
N THR A 75 1.87 -11.96 -8.07
CA THR A 75 1.16 -13.03 -8.78
C THR A 75 1.70 -13.11 -10.20
N ARG A 76 2.10 -14.30 -10.64
CA ARG A 76 2.38 -14.55 -12.06
C ARG A 76 1.33 -15.47 -12.68
N VAL A 77 0.93 -15.16 -13.90
CA VAL A 77 -0.12 -15.84 -14.67
C VAL A 77 0.46 -16.37 -15.97
N ARG A 78 -0.07 -17.49 -16.46
CA ARG A 78 0.25 -18.07 -17.77
C ARG A 78 -1.01 -18.59 -18.44
N HIS A 79 -1.02 -18.57 -19.76
CA HIS A 79 -2.17 -18.97 -20.57
C HIS A 79 -1.87 -20.28 -21.32
N CYS A 80 -2.87 -21.16 -21.41
CA CYS A 80 -2.73 -22.43 -22.11
C CYS A 80 -2.89 -22.20 -23.62
N SER A 81 -2.08 -22.87 -24.45
CA SER A 81 -2.11 -22.72 -25.90
C SER A 81 -3.45 -23.10 -26.55
N THR A 82 -4.26 -23.93 -25.88
CA THR A 82 -5.61 -24.32 -26.33
C THR A 82 -6.70 -23.33 -25.88
N GLY A 83 -6.38 -22.37 -25.02
CA GLY A 83 -7.35 -21.49 -24.36
C GLY A 83 -8.04 -22.10 -23.14
N HIS A 84 -7.89 -23.41 -22.90
CA HIS A 84 -8.51 -24.14 -21.79
C HIS A 84 -7.47 -24.52 -20.73
N VAL A 85 -7.65 -24.05 -19.49
CA VAL A 85 -6.69 -24.28 -18.39
C VAL A 85 -6.55 -25.77 -18.05
N GLU A 86 -7.63 -26.56 -18.18
CA GLU A 86 -7.61 -28.00 -17.91
C GLU A 86 -6.72 -28.82 -18.85
N ASP A 87 -6.42 -28.32 -20.05
CA ASP A 87 -5.60 -29.03 -21.05
C ASP A 87 -4.10 -28.94 -20.74
N CYS A 88 -3.71 -28.04 -19.84
CA CYS A 88 -2.33 -27.81 -19.46
C CYS A 88 -2.06 -28.30 -18.03
N VAL A 89 -0.98 -29.07 -17.85
CA VAL A 89 -0.63 -29.65 -16.54
C VAL A 89 -0.04 -28.57 -15.63
N ARG A 90 -0.50 -28.51 -14.36
CA ARG A 90 -0.16 -27.53 -13.28
C ARG A 90 -1.01 -26.24 -13.31
N ASN A 91 -0.90 -25.43 -12.27
CA ASN A 91 -1.72 -24.23 -12.06
C ASN A 91 -1.46 -23.14 -13.11
N SER A 92 -2.49 -22.38 -13.48
CA SER A 92 -2.41 -21.20 -14.36
C SER A 92 -1.87 -19.94 -13.68
N SER A 93 -1.80 -19.94 -12.35
CA SER A 93 -1.32 -18.82 -11.54
C SER A 93 -0.59 -19.31 -10.29
N GLU A 94 0.38 -18.53 -9.82
CA GLU A 94 1.04 -18.74 -8.53
C GLU A 94 1.62 -17.44 -7.96
N ILE A 95 1.82 -17.44 -6.64
CA ILE A 95 2.43 -16.33 -5.90
C ILE A 95 3.93 -16.59 -5.76
N VAL A 96 4.76 -15.62 -6.12
CA VAL A 96 6.22 -15.71 -6.10
C VAL A 96 6.78 -14.52 -5.31
N HIS A 97 7.93 -14.71 -4.66
CA HIS A 97 8.63 -13.61 -3.98
C HIS A 97 9.21 -12.64 -5.00
N CYS A 98 9.08 -11.35 -4.71
CA CYS A 98 9.78 -10.28 -5.39
C CYS A 98 10.69 -9.57 -4.39
N HIS A 99 11.86 -9.16 -4.89
CA HIS A 99 12.88 -8.45 -4.13
C HIS A 99 13.09 -7.12 -4.82
N GLU A 100 12.48 -6.08 -4.26
CA GLU A 100 12.69 -4.72 -4.70
C GLU A 100 13.92 -4.13 -3.98
N MET A 101 14.35 -2.94 -4.38
CA MET A 101 15.43 -2.22 -3.68
C MET A 101 15.13 -2.15 -2.18
N PRO A 102 16.12 -2.27 -1.27
CA PRO A 102 15.87 -2.26 0.17
C PRO A 102 15.01 -1.06 0.58
N CYS A 103 13.97 -1.29 1.39
CA CYS A 103 13.21 -0.18 1.94
C CYS A 103 14.14 0.70 2.76
N LYS A 104 14.25 1.96 2.36
CA LYS A 104 14.97 2.94 3.16
C LYS A 104 14.10 3.28 4.35
N VAL A 105 14.27 2.51 5.42
CA VAL A 105 13.69 2.81 6.73
C VAL A 105 14.48 3.97 7.28
N TRP A 106 13.87 5.15 7.25
CA TRP A 106 14.39 6.30 7.99
C TRP A 106 13.87 6.15 9.40
N ASN A 107 14.76 5.79 10.33
CA ASN A 107 14.45 5.77 11.75
C ASN A 107 15.36 6.78 12.46
N CYS A 108 14.80 7.54 13.39
CA CYS A 108 15.53 8.45 14.24
C CYS A 108 14.96 8.42 15.66
N THR A 109 15.73 7.82 16.56
CA THR A 109 15.44 7.73 18.01
C THR A 109 16.17 8.82 18.82
N PHE A 110 16.97 9.66 18.16
CA PHE A 110 17.80 10.72 18.75
C PHE A 110 18.87 10.28 19.77
N ASP A 111 18.89 9.03 20.24
CA ASP A 111 19.83 8.49 21.26
C ASP A 111 21.31 8.53 20.90
N ASN A 112 21.66 8.85 19.66
CA ASN A 112 23.05 9.02 19.23
C ASN A 112 23.49 10.51 19.26
N ASP A 113 22.79 11.33 20.04
CA ASP A 113 23.05 12.76 20.25
C ASP A 113 23.07 13.59 18.95
N ASN A 114 22.22 13.21 17.99
CA ASN A 114 22.09 13.91 16.71
C ASN A 114 20.69 13.80 16.11
N LEU A 115 20.39 14.67 15.15
CA LEU A 115 19.10 14.71 14.43
C LEU A 115 19.01 13.65 13.31
N CYS A 116 19.87 12.64 13.31
CA CYS A 116 20.03 11.67 12.23
C CYS A 116 20.28 12.37 10.89
N ASN A 117 19.35 12.24 9.95
CA ASN A 117 19.40 12.95 8.66
C ASN A 117 18.37 14.09 8.57
N TRP A 118 17.67 14.40 9.67
CA TRP A 118 16.78 15.54 9.75
C TRP A 118 17.58 16.84 9.91
N THR A 119 17.05 17.93 9.39
CA THR A 119 17.73 19.24 9.40
C THR A 119 16.78 20.29 9.98
N ASN A 120 17.24 21.05 10.96
CA ASN A 120 16.60 22.33 11.32
C ASN A 120 16.76 23.30 10.15
N VAL A 121 15.64 23.79 9.63
CA VAL A 121 15.67 24.74 8.52
C VAL A 121 15.96 26.15 9.04
N ASN A 122 16.42 27.04 8.17
CA ASN A 122 16.60 28.46 8.50
C ASN A 122 15.83 29.31 7.49
N TRP A 123 14.52 29.07 7.40
CA TRP A 123 13.64 29.79 6.50
C TRP A 123 13.18 31.10 7.14
N SER A 124 12.75 32.08 6.32
CA SER A 124 12.26 33.36 6.84
C SER A 124 11.00 33.24 7.70
N GLU A 125 10.30 32.10 7.62
CA GLU A 125 9.08 31.76 8.34
C GLU A 125 9.34 30.88 9.58
N ASP A 126 10.61 30.58 9.86
CA ASP A 126 11.07 29.77 10.98
C ASP A 126 11.72 30.69 12.03
N ASN A 127 11.22 30.64 13.27
CA ASN A 127 11.67 31.53 14.34
C ASN A 127 12.65 30.86 15.31
N LEU A 128 12.57 29.53 15.43
CA LEU A 128 13.24 28.73 16.45
C LEU A 128 13.75 27.42 15.85
N ASN A 129 14.69 26.78 16.55
CA ASN A 129 15.15 25.43 16.20
C ASN A 129 14.55 24.39 17.14
N TRP A 130 14.36 23.16 16.64
CA TRP A 130 14.19 21.98 17.49
C TRP A 130 15.46 21.72 18.28
N ASN A 131 15.31 21.53 19.59
CA ASN A 131 16.41 21.30 20.51
C ASN A 131 16.47 19.81 20.86
N LEU A 132 17.67 19.22 20.88
CA LEU A 132 17.88 17.85 21.34
C LEU A 132 18.23 17.86 22.83
N ILE A 133 17.61 16.96 23.60
CA ILE A 133 17.81 16.85 25.04
C ILE A 133 17.73 15.40 25.52
N HIS A 134 18.43 15.11 26.62
CA HIS A 134 18.22 13.87 27.38
C HIS A 134 17.25 14.10 28.52
N SER A 135 16.45 13.09 28.81
CA SER A 135 15.48 13.07 29.91
C SER A 135 16.08 13.32 31.31
N THR A 136 17.38 13.07 31.50
CA THR A 136 18.13 13.44 32.71
C THR A 136 18.30 14.94 32.94
N THR A 137 18.02 15.79 31.94
CA THR A 137 18.17 17.25 32.03
C THR A 137 16.83 17.99 31.90
N PRO A 138 15.77 17.70 32.69
CA PRO A 138 14.52 18.43 32.55
C PRO A 138 14.76 19.91 32.89
N THR A 139 14.55 20.81 31.92
CA THR A 139 14.73 22.24 32.17
C THR A 139 13.49 22.87 32.81
N ASP A 140 12.32 22.26 32.60
CA ASP A 140 11.03 22.72 33.09
C ASP A 140 10.07 21.56 33.43
N LYS A 141 8.97 21.84 34.15
CA LYS A 141 7.99 20.81 34.61
C LYS A 141 7.12 20.21 33.50
N THR A 142 7.20 20.72 32.28
CA THR A 142 6.36 20.37 31.13
C THR A 142 7.01 19.39 30.17
N GLU A 143 8.33 19.16 30.30
CA GLU A 143 9.08 18.21 29.50
C GLU A 143 8.78 16.75 29.91
N PRO A 144 8.77 15.79 28.96
CA PRO A 144 8.66 14.37 29.26
C PRO A 144 9.75 13.90 30.23
N SER A 145 9.37 13.11 31.23
CA SER A 145 10.31 12.63 32.26
C SER A 145 11.28 11.55 31.76
N ASN A 146 10.91 10.85 30.69
CA ASN A 146 11.68 9.78 30.07
C ASN A 146 11.58 9.89 28.55
N ASP A 147 12.59 9.40 27.84
CA ASP A 147 12.53 9.24 26.39
C ASP A 147 11.56 8.09 26.07
N HIS A 148 11.03 8.09 24.86
CA HIS A 148 10.11 7.05 24.46
C HIS A 148 10.85 5.74 24.15
N THR A 149 12.00 5.82 23.45
CA THR A 149 12.73 4.67 22.90
C THR A 149 13.12 3.64 23.96
N THR A 150 13.78 4.09 25.03
CA THR A 150 14.30 3.27 26.13
C THR A 150 13.41 3.30 27.37
N GLY A 151 12.45 4.23 27.42
CA GLY A 151 11.52 4.41 28.53
C GLY A 151 12.19 4.85 29.82
N ASN A 152 13.41 5.39 29.77
CA ASN A 152 14.15 5.81 30.95
C ASN A 152 14.80 7.19 30.72
N ILE A 153 15.75 7.56 31.59
CA ILE A 153 16.31 8.92 31.60
C ILE A 153 17.52 9.08 30.67
N ASP A 154 18.10 7.96 30.21
CA ASP A 154 19.36 7.95 29.45
C ASP A 154 19.14 8.23 27.95
N GLY A 155 17.95 7.98 27.40
CA GLY A 155 17.66 8.29 26.01
C GLY A 155 17.37 9.77 25.75
N ALA A 156 17.25 10.10 24.47
CA ALA A 156 17.13 11.47 24.00
C ALA A 156 15.89 11.67 23.13
N TYR A 157 15.40 12.91 23.08
CA TYR A 157 14.32 13.32 22.20
C TYR A 157 14.54 14.76 21.74
N ILE A 158 13.75 15.22 20.78
CA ILE A 158 13.75 16.63 20.38
C ILE A 158 12.53 17.34 20.94
N PHE A 159 12.67 18.64 21.23
CA PHE A 159 11.57 19.44 21.72
C PHE A 159 11.63 20.90 21.26
N LEU A 160 10.44 21.51 21.18
CA LEU A 160 10.25 22.95 21.09
C LEU A 160 10.14 23.51 22.50
N LYS A 161 11.04 24.43 22.85
CA LYS A 161 11.00 25.13 24.12
C LYS A 161 10.04 26.32 24.07
N SER A 162 9.06 26.34 24.96
CA SER A 162 8.05 27.41 25.07
C SER A 162 8.42 28.53 26.05
N SER A 163 9.52 28.41 26.78
CA SER A 163 9.98 29.40 27.76
C SER A 163 10.61 30.65 27.12
N ALA A 164 10.59 31.78 27.82
CA ALA A 164 11.24 33.03 27.41
C ALA A 164 12.68 32.83 26.87
N PRO A 165 13.07 33.52 25.77
CA PRO A 165 12.43 34.72 25.20
C PRO A 165 11.41 34.46 24.09
N THR A 166 10.90 33.23 23.93
CA THR A 166 9.91 32.92 22.88
C THR A 166 8.58 33.65 23.10
N VAL A 167 7.86 33.91 22.00
CA VAL A 167 6.54 34.54 22.00
C VAL A 167 5.51 33.65 21.31
N GLN A 168 4.23 33.88 21.61
CA GLN A 168 3.12 33.17 20.99
C GLN A 168 3.21 33.26 19.46
N GLY A 169 3.12 32.10 18.80
CA GLY A 169 3.20 31.99 17.35
C GLY A 169 4.60 31.72 16.81
N ASP A 170 5.66 31.85 17.62
CA ASP A 170 6.99 31.37 17.22
C ASP A 170 6.91 29.87 16.89
N ASN A 171 7.65 29.44 15.88
CA ASN A 171 7.67 28.06 15.41
C ASN A 171 9.09 27.53 15.20
N ALA A 172 9.20 26.20 15.21
CA ALA A 172 10.38 25.48 14.74
C ALA A 172 9.98 24.45 13.69
N MET A 173 10.72 24.40 12.59
CA MET A 173 10.51 23.47 11.49
C MET A 173 11.69 22.50 11.31
N LEU A 174 11.39 21.21 11.30
CA LEU A 174 12.34 20.15 11.02
C LEU A 174 12.05 19.51 9.66
N GLN A 175 13.04 19.50 8.78
CA GLN A 175 12.92 18.96 7.43
C GLN A 175 13.56 17.57 7.33
N SER A 176 12.83 16.62 6.74
CA SER A 176 13.36 15.30 6.39
C SER A 176 14.33 15.38 5.21
N PRO A 177 15.16 14.36 5.01
CA PRO A 177 15.82 14.12 3.73
C PRO A 177 14.83 14.07 2.56
N GLU A 178 15.34 14.29 1.34
CA GLU A 178 14.53 14.16 0.13
C GLU A 178 14.09 12.71 -0.08
N ILE A 179 12.78 12.52 -0.25
CA ILE A 179 12.15 11.25 -0.56
C ILE A 179 11.81 11.28 -2.05
N ASN A 180 12.40 10.39 -2.86
CA ASN A 180 12.26 10.44 -4.32
C ASN A 180 10.81 10.23 -4.81
N THR A 181 10.10 9.28 -4.21
CA THR A 181 8.68 8.99 -4.44
C THR A 181 8.17 8.18 -3.25
N THR A 182 6.87 8.29 -2.92
CA THR A 182 6.24 7.43 -1.91
C THR A 182 5.80 6.08 -2.48
N GLY A 183 5.99 5.85 -3.79
CA GLY A 183 5.48 4.69 -4.52
C GLY A 183 3.95 4.62 -4.60
N SER A 184 3.44 3.62 -5.31
CA SER A 184 2.00 3.47 -5.60
C SER A 184 1.14 3.25 -4.36
N LEU A 185 1.68 2.61 -3.32
CA LEU A 185 0.98 2.33 -2.05
C LEU A 185 1.10 3.47 -1.02
N GLY A 186 1.96 4.46 -1.27
CA GLY A 186 2.30 5.49 -0.29
C GLY A 186 3.27 4.99 0.79
N ILE A 187 3.58 5.89 1.73
CA ILE A 187 4.37 5.61 2.93
C ILE A 187 3.59 6.04 4.17
N CYS A 188 3.98 5.51 5.31
CA CYS A 188 3.48 5.94 6.60
C CYS A 188 4.62 6.53 7.42
N LEU A 189 4.47 7.80 7.82
CA LEU A 189 5.28 8.41 8.86
C LEU A 189 4.69 8.01 10.22
N ASN A 190 5.53 7.50 11.12
CA ASN A 190 5.19 7.33 12.52
C ASN A 190 6.11 8.22 13.36
N CYS A 191 5.57 8.82 14.41
CA CYS A 191 6.35 9.53 15.41
C CYS A 191 5.67 9.47 16.76
N TRP A 192 6.46 9.40 17.82
CA TRP A 192 5.96 9.59 19.17
C TRP A 192 6.02 11.07 19.51
N TYR A 193 4.96 11.58 20.11
CA TYR A 193 4.85 12.97 20.52
C TYR A 193 4.38 13.07 21.97
N SER A 194 4.83 14.13 22.65
CA SER A 194 4.31 14.55 23.94
C SER A 194 3.95 16.03 23.88
N THR A 195 2.76 16.35 24.35
CA THR A 195 2.17 17.70 24.30
C THR A 195 1.52 17.97 25.66
N ASN A 196 2.37 18.19 26.65
CA ASN A 196 1.98 18.34 28.03
C ASN A 196 2.09 19.80 28.47
N GLY A 197 0.96 20.50 28.53
CA GLY A 197 0.89 21.80 29.16
C GLY A 197 -0.37 22.58 28.80
N ASP A 198 -0.64 23.64 29.56
CA ASP A 198 -1.86 24.44 29.42
C ASP A 198 -1.79 25.44 28.27
N SER A 199 -0.59 25.73 27.76
CA SER A 199 -0.34 26.68 26.66
C SER A 199 0.33 26.02 25.47
N ILE A 200 -0.02 24.76 25.19
CA ILE A 200 0.47 24.05 24.00
C ILE A 200 -0.12 24.71 22.75
N GLY A 201 0.75 25.11 21.82
CA GLY A 201 0.31 25.62 20.52
C GLY A 201 -0.12 24.49 19.60
N SER A 202 0.65 24.21 18.54
CA SER A 202 0.29 23.18 17.56
C SER A 202 1.48 22.36 17.10
N LEU A 203 1.26 21.08 16.82
CA LEU A 203 2.16 20.21 16.10
C LEU A 203 1.54 19.88 14.74
N LYS A 204 2.29 20.07 13.66
CA LYS A 204 1.81 19.90 12.28
C LYS A 204 2.81 19.12 11.46
N VAL A 205 2.29 18.37 10.49
CA VAL A 205 3.08 17.69 9.46
C VAL A 205 2.64 18.19 8.11
N TYR A 206 3.61 18.65 7.33
CA TYR A 206 3.44 19.01 5.93
C TYR A 206 4.22 18.07 5.03
N ILE A 207 3.75 17.92 3.80
CA ILE A 207 4.62 17.52 2.70
C ILE A 207 4.99 18.76 1.90
N GLU A 208 6.24 18.86 1.50
CA GLU A 208 6.74 19.88 0.58
C GLU A 208 7.09 19.23 -0.75
N GLU A 209 6.44 19.68 -1.83
CA GLU A 209 6.64 19.17 -3.19
C GLU A 209 6.85 20.35 -4.13
N ALA A 210 7.98 20.39 -4.83
CA ALA A 210 8.32 21.48 -5.76
C ALA A 210 8.16 22.90 -5.16
N GLY A 211 8.46 23.06 -3.87
CA GLY A 211 8.35 24.33 -3.13
C GLY A 211 6.94 24.66 -2.61
N PHE A 212 5.95 23.77 -2.80
CA PHE A 212 4.62 23.92 -2.24
C PHE A 212 4.43 23.03 -1.01
N ARG A 213 4.02 23.61 0.12
CA ARG A 213 3.73 22.87 1.36
C ARG A 213 2.23 22.58 1.49
N ARG A 214 1.90 21.31 1.71
CA ARG A 214 0.54 20.84 1.96
C ARG A 214 0.45 20.24 3.36
N LEU A 215 -0.45 20.78 4.19
CA LEU A 215 -0.74 20.25 5.52
C LEU A 215 -1.42 18.89 5.40
N ILE A 216 -0.88 17.88 6.08
CA ILE A 216 -1.40 16.50 6.04
C ILE A 216 -1.80 15.95 7.41
N TRP A 217 -1.33 16.57 8.49
CA TRP A 217 -1.69 16.21 9.86
C TRP A 217 -1.50 17.42 10.78
N SER A 218 -2.38 17.61 11.74
CA SER A 218 -2.30 18.74 12.69
C SER A 218 -3.00 18.40 14.01
N LEU A 219 -2.33 18.67 15.13
CA LEU A 219 -2.92 18.68 16.47
C LEU A 219 -2.60 19.99 17.19
N SER A 220 -3.46 20.36 18.13
CA SER A 220 -3.30 21.55 18.96
C SER A 220 -3.74 21.27 20.38
N GLY A 221 -3.16 22.02 21.32
CA GLY A 221 -3.50 21.91 22.74
C GLY A 221 -3.00 20.61 23.40
N HIS A 222 -3.30 20.51 24.70
CA HIS A 222 -2.90 19.41 25.57
C HIS A 222 -3.46 18.05 25.13
N GLN A 223 -2.61 17.04 24.97
CA GLN A 223 -3.05 15.66 24.68
C GLN A 223 -2.86 14.70 25.87
N GLY A 224 -2.26 15.12 26.97
CA GLY A 224 -1.96 14.27 28.13
C GLY A 224 -0.50 14.34 28.53
N THR A 225 -0.16 13.62 29.60
CA THR A 225 1.21 13.55 30.15
C THR A 225 2.05 12.42 29.56
N GLU A 226 1.42 11.48 28.87
CA GLU A 226 2.07 10.29 28.30
C GLU A 226 2.46 10.53 26.83
N TRP A 227 3.51 9.83 26.39
CA TRP A 227 3.84 9.71 24.98
C TRP A 227 2.69 9.10 24.19
N ARG A 228 2.40 9.66 23.02
CA ARG A 228 1.38 9.17 22.09
C ARG A 228 1.99 8.97 20.71
N ASN A 229 1.52 7.95 20.00
CA ASN A 229 1.94 7.71 18.63
C ASN A 229 1.05 8.49 17.65
N ALA A 230 1.68 9.10 16.64
CA ALA A 230 1.03 9.63 15.46
C ALA A 230 1.38 8.74 14.26
N SER A 231 0.37 8.39 13.47
CA SER A 231 0.55 7.71 12.19
C SER A 231 -0.01 8.60 11.09
N VAL A 232 0.81 8.92 10.10
CA VAL A 232 0.45 9.86 9.04
C VAL A 232 0.60 9.18 7.69
N PRO A 233 -0.49 8.98 6.93
CA PRO A 233 -0.41 8.44 5.57
C PRO A 233 0.05 9.52 4.59
N LEU A 234 1.07 9.20 3.80
CA LEU A 234 1.65 10.08 2.77
C LEU A 234 1.58 9.42 1.40
N HIS A 235 1.18 10.20 0.40
CA HIS A 235 1.17 9.76 -0.99
C HIS A 235 1.61 10.89 -1.91
N SER A 236 2.62 10.62 -2.72
CA SER A 236 3.15 11.51 -3.75
C SER A 236 3.88 10.75 -4.87
N ASN A 237 3.63 11.20 -6.10
CA ASN A 237 4.37 10.76 -7.30
C ASN A 237 5.58 11.65 -7.61
N GLN A 238 5.90 12.61 -6.73
CA GLN A 238 7.02 13.53 -6.89
C GLN A 238 8.05 13.36 -5.76
N LYS A 239 9.18 14.06 -5.91
CA LYS A 239 10.15 14.23 -4.84
C LYS A 239 9.54 15.09 -3.75
N VAL A 240 9.63 14.63 -2.50
CA VAL A 240 9.02 15.31 -1.36
C VAL A 240 9.97 15.42 -0.18
N HIS A 241 9.77 16.47 0.61
CA HIS A 241 10.25 16.54 1.99
C HIS A 241 9.06 16.46 2.95
N ILE A 242 9.28 15.91 4.13
CA ILE A 242 8.35 15.99 5.26
C ILE A 242 8.83 17.11 6.17
N ILE A 243 7.93 18.01 6.54
CA ILE A 243 8.20 19.11 7.46
C ILE A 243 7.40 18.90 8.74
N LEU A 244 8.10 18.85 9.86
CA LEU A 244 7.51 18.80 11.21
C LEU A 244 7.59 20.19 11.81
N GLU A 245 6.44 20.82 12.01
CA GLU A 245 6.33 22.16 12.58
C GLU A 245 5.71 22.07 13.97
N ALA A 246 6.40 22.63 14.97
CA ALA A 246 5.80 22.92 16.27
C ALA A 246 5.66 24.44 16.44
N THR A 247 4.59 24.88 17.09
CA THR A 247 4.30 26.31 17.34
C THR A 247 4.07 26.55 18.83
N VAL A 248 4.64 27.63 19.35
CA VAL A 248 4.46 28.10 20.73
C VAL A 248 3.03 28.64 20.92
N GLY A 249 2.34 28.19 21.97
CA GLY A 249 1.01 28.65 22.33
C GLY A 249 1.01 29.96 23.14
N ASP A 250 -0.07 30.25 23.85
CA ASP A 250 -0.31 31.50 24.56
C ASP A 250 0.28 31.54 25.99
N GLY A 251 1.46 30.95 26.18
CA GLY A 251 2.14 30.88 27.49
C GLY A 251 3.39 29.99 27.48
N PHE A 252 4.01 29.82 28.65
CA PHE A 252 5.35 29.21 28.82
C PHE A 252 5.32 27.75 29.28
N LEU A 253 4.13 27.16 29.43
CA LEU A 253 3.93 25.76 29.85
C LEU A 253 3.37 25.00 28.64
N GLY A 254 4.14 24.93 27.56
CA GLY A 254 3.66 24.50 26.25
C GLY A 254 4.71 23.75 25.44
N ASP A 255 5.60 23.00 26.09
CA ASP A 255 6.65 22.26 25.39
C ASP A 255 6.07 21.10 24.57
N ILE A 256 6.56 20.99 23.34
CA ILE A 256 6.16 19.93 22.39
C ILE A 256 7.39 19.09 22.12
N ALA A 257 7.32 17.80 22.44
CA ALA A 257 8.42 16.86 22.22
C ALA A 257 8.07 15.83 21.15
N LEU A 258 9.09 15.38 20.41
CA LEU A 258 9.03 14.31 19.43
C LEU A 258 10.16 13.30 19.67
N ASP A 259 9.83 12.03 19.49
CA ASP A 259 10.77 10.92 19.57
C ASP A 259 10.38 9.81 18.56
N ASP A 260 11.29 8.86 18.32
CA ASP A 260 11.05 7.65 17.53
C ASP A 260 10.41 7.91 16.15
N ILE A 261 11.00 8.85 15.39
CA ILE A 261 10.50 9.22 14.08
C ILE A 261 10.91 8.16 13.06
N SER A 262 9.92 7.46 12.51
CA SER A 262 10.14 6.39 11.56
C SER A 262 9.28 6.49 10.31
N MET A 263 9.79 5.97 9.20
CA MET A 263 9.04 5.84 7.95
C MET A 263 8.93 4.38 7.55
N THR A 264 7.71 3.93 7.30
CA THR A 264 7.38 2.57 6.85
C THR A 264 6.68 2.62 5.50
N CYS A 265 6.84 1.56 4.72
CA CYS A 265 6.25 1.49 3.38
C CYS A 265 4.83 0.96 3.45
N GLY A 266 3.98 1.46 2.55
CA GLY A 266 2.56 1.15 2.53
C GLY A 266 1.72 2.15 3.33
N PRO A 267 0.40 2.06 3.19
CA PRO A 267 -0.52 2.97 3.84
C PRO A 267 -0.66 2.64 5.33
N CYS A 268 -1.07 3.65 6.10
CA CYS A 268 -1.53 3.48 7.48
C CYS A 268 -2.80 4.27 7.73
N GLN A 269 -3.45 4.01 8.86
CA GLN A 269 -4.56 4.83 9.31
C GLN A 269 -4.01 6.11 9.95
N LEU A 270 -4.65 7.24 9.62
CA LEU A 270 -4.27 8.52 10.21
C LEU A 270 -4.66 8.51 11.69
N GLU A 271 -3.66 8.65 12.57
CA GLU A 271 -3.83 8.66 14.01
C GLU A 271 -3.17 9.89 14.66
N PRO A 272 -3.82 10.50 15.69
CA PRO A 272 -5.19 10.23 16.09
C PRO A 272 -6.20 10.75 15.05
N SER A 273 -7.37 10.13 14.95
CA SER A 273 -8.37 10.46 13.91
C SER A 273 -8.81 11.94 13.83
N ASN A 274 -8.72 12.69 14.94
CA ASN A 274 -9.01 14.13 15.00
C ASN A 274 -7.88 15.01 14.46
N ALA A 275 -6.71 14.45 14.12
CA ALA A 275 -5.58 15.18 13.56
C ALA A 275 -5.70 15.45 12.05
N ARG A 276 -6.83 15.10 11.43
CA ARG A 276 -7.10 15.37 10.02
C ARG A 276 -7.14 16.88 9.77
N PRO A 277 -6.35 17.41 8.82
CA PRO A 277 -6.42 18.82 8.47
C PRO A 277 -7.82 19.18 7.98
N ILE A 278 -8.36 20.30 8.48
CA ILE A 278 -9.60 20.85 7.93
C ILE A 278 -9.28 21.33 6.52
N SER A 279 -9.81 20.64 5.51
CA SER A 279 -9.76 21.14 4.15
C SER A 279 -10.66 22.37 4.08
N LEU A 280 -10.08 23.56 3.87
CA LEU A 280 -10.85 24.72 3.45
C LEU A 280 -11.50 24.36 2.11
N ILE A 281 -12.78 24.00 2.14
CA ILE A 281 -13.60 23.95 0.94
C ILE A 281 -13.65 25.40 0.45
N ILE A 282 -12.84 25.72 -0.57
CA ILE A 282 -13.05 26.93 -1.35
C ILE A 282 -14.39 26.69 -2.07
N VAL A 283 -15.47 27.20 -1.49
CA VAL A 283 -16.75 27.33 -2.17
C VAL A 283 -16.53 28.43 -3.21
N GLY A 284 -16.19 28.01 -4.43
CA GLY A 284 -16.19 28.85 -5.63
C GLY A 284 -17.55 28.87 -6.29
#